data_AF-A0A163I6Y0-F1
#
_entry.id   AF-A0A163I6Y0-F1
#
_cell.length_a   1.000
_cell.length_b   1.000
_cell.length_c   1.000
_cell.angle_alpha   90.00
_cell.angle_beta   90.00
_cell.angle_gamma   90.00
#
_symmetry.space_group_name_H-M   'P 1'
#
loop_
_entity.id
_entity.type
_entity.pdbx_description
1 polymer ?
#
loop_
_entity_poly.entity_id
_entity_poly.type
_entity_poly.pdbx_seq_one_letter_code
_entity_poly.pdbx_strand_id
1 'polypeptide(L)'
;MKTYWKVSLAALAVGSGIWIGAIYSNTASGAGTTPGTTDDPVVTKSYVDQQIQQALNGGSGGNTNPTNPTQPSQGADEVKNVALKPGKILIADAGTEFIVRSGNAVIYTEVSSGVADLTDGKDLLNGQAAPKNHLLSFPREGRGIQVKEGQTSNLIVMVRGGYTIK
;
A
#
# COMPACT_ATOMS: atom_id res chain seq x y z
N MET A 1 3.21 -2.86 78.06
CA MET A 1 4.24 -2.45 77.08
C MET A 1 4.71 -1.04 77.39
N LYS A 2 6.02 -0.83 77.39
CA LYS A 2 6.62 0.50 77.65
C LYS A 2 6.29 1.45 76.50
N THR A 3 6.08 2.73 76.79
CA THR A 3 5.54 3.75 75.86
C THR A 3 6.33 3.84 74.54
N TYR A 4 7.66 3.70 74.59
CA TYR A 4 8.51 3.70 73.40
C TYR A 4 8.19 2.57 72.40
N TRP A 5 7.73 1.41 72.88
CA TRP A 5 7.36 0.29 72.01
C TRP A 5 6.12 0.60 71.18
N LYS A 6 5.16 1.32 71.77
CA LYS A 6 3.94 1.75 71.07
C LYS A 6 4.25 2.80 69.99
N VAL A 7 5.17 3.71 70.28
CA VAL A 7 5.60 4.76 69.32
C VAL A 7 6.36 4.14 68.15
N SER A 8 7.30 3.21 68.40
CA SER A 8 8.02 2.50 67.33
C SER A 8 7.08 1.68 66.43
N LEU A 9 6.08 1.01 67.00
CA LEU A 9 5.12 0.24 66.22
C LEU A 9 4.26 1.13 65.31
N ALA A 10 3.84 2.29 65.81
CA ALA A 10 3.07 3.25 65.03
C ALA A 10 3.89 3.85 63.88
N ALA A 11 5.15 4.19 64.13
CA ALA A 11 6.05 4.71 63.09
C ALA A 11 6.29 3.69 61.97
N LEU A 12 6.47 2.41 62.32
CA LEU A 12 6.59 1.33 61.34
C LEU A 12 5.32 1.15 60.50
N ALA A 13 4.14 1.23 61.11
CA ALA A 13 2.88 1.09 60.40
C ALA A 13 2.62 2.25 59.41
N VAL A 14 2.97 3.47 59.78
CA VAL A 14 2.83 4.63 58.88
C VAL A 14 3.86 4.56 57.76
N GLY A 15 5.12 4.23 58.08
CA GLY A 15 6.18 4.08 57.08
C GLY A 15 5.87 3.00 56.04
N SER A 16 5.35 1.84 56.48
CA SER A 16 4.95 0.77 55.56
C SER A 16 3.74 1.16 54.70
N GLY A 17 2.76 1.88 55.26
CA GLY A 17 1.62 2.38 54.51
C GLY A 17 2.01 3.34 53.39
N ILE A 18 2.92 4.29 53.66
CA ILE A 18 3.44 5.22 52.65
C ILE A 18 4.25 4.46 51.59
N TRP A 19 5.08 3.50 52.00
CA TRP A 19 5.90 2.72 51.09
C TRP A 19 5.05 1.85 50.15
N ILE A 20 4.03 1.17 50.68
CA ILE A 20 3.07 0.38 49.87
C ILE A 20 2.29 1.31 48.93
N GLY A 21 1.82 2.46 49.41
CA GLY A 21 1.12 3.44 48.58
C GLY A 21 1.96 3.96 47.42
N ALA A 22 3.26 4.16 47.62
CA ALA A 22 4.18 4.60 46.57
C ALA A 22 4.40 3.53 45.49
N ILE A 23 4.47 2.24 45.86
CA ILE A 23 4.64 1.12 44.92
C ILE A 23 3.36 0.87 44.11
N TYR A 24 2.18 1.12 44.69
CA TYR A 24 0.88 1.02 44.01
C TYR A 24 0.42 2.31 43.31
N SER A 25 1.35 3.21 43.00
CA SER A 25 1.05 4.39 42.17
C SER A 25 0.56 3.91 40.80
N ASN A 26 -0.74 4.02 40.55
CA ASN A 26 -1.35 3.79 39.25
C ASN A 26 -0.74 4.79 38.25
N THR A 27 0.26 4.37 37.50
CA THR A 27 0.71 5.06 36.30
C THR A 27 -0.42 4.97 35.29
N ALA A 28 -1.21 6.04 35.14
CA ALA A 28 -2.15 6.16 34.03
C ALA A 28 -1.33 6.22 32.73
N SER A 29 -1.35 5.13 31.97
CA SER A 29 -0.79 5.09 30.62
C SER A 29 -1.72 5.86 29.69
N GLY A 30 -1.37 7.10 29.34
CA GLY A 30 -2.04 7.84 28.28
C GLY A 30 -1.80 7.16 26.92
N ALA A 31 -2.81 7.19 26.05
CA ALA A 31 -2.70 6.67 24.68
C ALA A 31 -1.45 7.25 24.02
N GLY A 32 -0.54 6.38 23.59
CA GLY A 32 0.69 6.81 22.92
C GLY A 32 0.33 7.56 21.64
N THR A 33 0.96 8.71 21.41
CA THR A 33 0.74 9.56 20.22
C THR A 33 1.29 8.95 18.93
N THR A 34 1.43 7.63 18.88
CA THR A 34 1.91 6.88 17.73
C THR A 34 0.68 6.45 16.93
N PRO A 35 0.51 6.95 15.69
CA PRO A 35 -0.59 6.51 14.84
C PRO A 35 -0.55 4.99 14.63
N GLY A 36 -1.69 4.33 14.72
CA GLY A 36 -1.83 2.89 14.51
C GLY A 36 -1.78 2.04 15.79
N THR A 37 -2.04 2.62 16.96
CA THR A 37 -2.23 1.86 18.20
C THR A 37 -3.64 1.26 18.27
N THR A 38 -3.89 0.39 19.26
CA THR A 38 -5.24 -0.11 19.54
C THR A 38 -6.21 1.03 19.89
N ASP A 39 -5.71 2.09 20.55
CA ASP A 39 -6.50 3.25 20.96
C ASP A 39 -6.63 4.31 19.85
N ASP A 40 -5.73 4.29 18.85
CA ASP A 40 -5.75 5.18 17.67
C ASP A 40 -5.37 4.40 16.39
N PRO A 41 -6.31 3.60 15.82
CA PRO A 41 -6.05 2.80 14.64
C PRO A 41 -6.02 3.65 13.36
N VAL A 42 -5.12 3.34 12.43
CA VAL A 42 -5.14 3.95 11.10
C VAL A 42 -6.32 3.40 10.30
N VAL A 43 -7.18 4.28 9.81
CA VAL A 43 -8.34 3.92 8.97
C VAL A 43 -8.31 4.67 7.64
N THR A 44 -8.92 4.08 6.60
CA THR A 44 -9.03 4.72 5.29
C THR A 44 -10.11 5.81 5.30
N LYS A 45 -9.97 6.83 4.45
CA LYS A 45 -10.97 7.90 4.30
C LYS A 45 -12.38 7.35 4.04
N SER A 46 -12.51 6.32 3.20
CA SER A 46 -13.80 5.71 2.86
C SER A 46 -14.49 5.06 4.07
N TYR A 47 -13.73 4.48 5.00
CA TYR A 47 -14.28 3.93 6.25
C TYR A 47 -14.83 5.04 7.14
N VAL A 48 -14.09 6.13 7.30
CA VAL A 48 -14.52 7.31 8.09
C VAL A 48 -15.76 7.95 7.48
N ASP A 49 -15.75 8.18 6.18
CA ASP A 49 -16.89 8.76 5.45
C ASP A 49 -18.14 7.87 5.57
N GLN A 50 -17.98 6.54 5.51
CA GLN A 50 -19.08 5.60 5.68
C GLN A 50 -19.68 5.67 7.09
N GLN A 51 -18.85 5.71 8.13
CA GLN A 51 -19.33 5.81 9.51
C GLN A 51 -20.04 7.15 9.77
N ILE A 52 -19.52 8.25 9.22
CA ILE A 52 -20.16 9.57 9.29
C ILE A 52 -21.52 9.54 8.60
N GLN A 53 -21.62 9.00 7.38
CA GLN A 53 -22.90 8.87 6.68
C GLN A 53 -23.90 8.01 7.45
N GLN A 54 -23.46 6.89 8.04
CA GLN A 54 -24.30 6.05 8.90
C GLN A 54 -24.80 6.80 10.13
N ALA A 55 -23.92 7.56 10.79
CA ALA A 55 -24.26 8.36 11.96
C ALA A 55 -25.21 9.53 11.62
N LEU A 56 -25.01 10.21 10.49
CA LEU A 56 -25.87 11.31 10.03
C LEU A 56 -27.24 10.81 9.59
N ASN A 57 -27.34 9.63 8.99
CA ASN A 57 -28.61 9.01 8.60
C ASN A 57 -29.37 8.38 9.78
N GLY A 58 -28.72 8.21 10.94
CA GLY A 58 -29.29 7.61 12.16
C GLY A 58 -30.39 8.42 12.86
N GLY A 59 -30.75 9.61 12.36
CA GLY A 59 -31.82 10.46 12.92
C GLY A 59 -33.21 10.28 12.28
N SER A 60 -33.34 9.51 11.20
CA SER A 60 -34.63 9.29 10.54
C SER A 60 -34.77 7.83 10.15
N GLY A 61 -35.75 7.14 10.72
CA GLY A 61 -36.09 5.73 10.47
C GLY A 61 -36.63 5.46 9.06
N GLY A 62 -35.83 5.79 8.05
CA GLY A 62 -36.06 5.45 6.65
C GLY A 62 -35.13 4.31 6.24
N ASN A 63 -35.73 3.21 5.78
CA ASN A 63 -35.06 2.01 5.31
C ASN A 63 -34.25 2.31 4.03
N THR A 64 -33.06 2.91 4.15
CA THR A 64 -32.11 3.02 3.05
C THR A 64 -31.21 1.80 3.06
N ASN A 65 -31.47 0.89 2.13
CA ASN A 65 -30.52 -0.14 1.71
C ASN A 65 -29.11 0.47 1.68
N PRO A 66 -28.08 -0.15 2.28
CA PRO A 66 -26.73 0.38 2.19
C PRO A 66 -26.38 0.48 0.71
N THR A 67 -26.24 1.70 0.20
CA THR A 67 -25.56 1.91 -1.07
C THR A 67 -24.18 1.31 -0.87
N ASN A 68 -23.91 0.21 -1.59
CA ASN A 68 -22.61 -0.42 -1.64
C ASN A 68 -21.53 0.67 -1.69
N PRO A 69 -20.41 0.51 -0.97
CA PRO A 69 -19.34 1.48 -1.01
C PRO A 69 -19.05 1.75 -2.47
N THR A 70 -19.09 3.02 -2.88
CA THR A 70 -18.58 3.41 -4.20
C THR A 70 -17.19 2.80 -4.29
N GLN A 71 -17.05 1.79 -5.15
CA GLN A 71 -15.79 1.11 -5.40
C GLN A 71 -14.73 2.19 -5.52
N PRO A 72 -13.60 2.11 -4.79
CA PRO A 72 -12.56 3.13 -4.88
C PRO A 72 -12.32 3.36 -6.37
N SER A 73 -12.49 4.62 -6.81
CA SER A 73 -12.16 5.06 -8.16
C SER A 73 -10.86 4.35 -8.53
N GLN A 74 -10.87 3.52 -9.59
CA GLN A 74 -9.67 2.83 -10.08
C GLN A 74 -8.60 3.90 -10.29
N GLY A 75 -7.72 4.04 -9.30
CA GLY A 75 -6.69 5.05 -9.31
C GLY A 75 -5.68 4.70 -10.39
N ALA A 76 -4.97 5.70 -10.88
CA ALA A 76 -3.85 5.52 -11.81
C ALA A 76 -2.75 4.55 -11.28
N ASP A 77 -2.83 4.16 -10.01
CA ASP A 77 -1.88 3.27 -9.32
C ASP A 77 -2.29 1.78 -9.31
N GLU A 78 -3.42 1.40 -9.90
CA GLU A 78 -3.82 -0.01 -10.01
C GLU A 78 -2.85 -0.80 -10.92
N VAL A 79 -2.42 -1.98 -10.45
CA VAL A 79 -1.60 -2.92 -11.23
C VAL A 79 -2.50 -3.90 -11.98
N LYS A 80 -2.44 -3.91 -13.30
CA LYS A 80 -3.27 -4.73 -14.20
C LYS A 80 -2.45 -5.83 -14.87
N ASN A 81 -3.04 -7.01 -15.02
CA ASN A 81 -2.46 -8.09 -15.82
C ASN A 81 -2.98 -7.99 -17.26
N VAL A 82 -2.08 -7.74 -18.21
CA VAL A 82 -2.39 -7.59 -19.63
C VAL A 82 -1.86 -8.79 -20.40
N ALA A 83 -2.76 -9.46 -21.13
CA ALA A 83 -2.39 -10.51 -22.07
C ALA A 83 -2.22 -9.90 -23.48
N LEU A 84 -0.98 -9.87 -23.98
CA LEU A 84 -0.66 -9.32 -25.30
C LEU A 84 -0.46 -10.46 -26.31
N LYS A 85 -1.24 -10.45 -27.39
CA LYS A 85 -1.16 -11.47 -28.46
C LYS A 85 0.02 -11.22 -29.40
N PRO A 86 0.59 -12.26 -30.05
CA PRO A 86 1.57 -12.08 -31.11
C PRO A 86 1.11 -11.07 -32.18
N GLY A 87 2.05 -10.25 -32.66
CA GLY A 87 1.78 -9.19 -33.64
C GLY A 87 1.14 -7.93 -33.06
N LYS A 88 0.89 -7.85 -31.75
CA LYS A 88 0.45 -6.65 -31.05
C LYS A 88 1.58 -5.98 -30.28
N ILE A 89 1.47 -4.66 -30.15
CA ILE A 89 2.41 -3.82 -29.41
C ILE A 89 1.67 -3.19 -28.24
N LEU A 90 2.22 -3.36 -27.04
CA LEU A 90 1.77 -2.69 -25.83
C LEU A 90 2.60 -1.43 -25.64
N ILE A 91 2.01 -0.27 -25.89
CA ILE A 91 2.63 1.05 -25.74
C ILE A 91 2.28 1.61 -24.37
N ALA A 92 3.32 2.04 -23.65
CA ALA A 92 3.19 2.70 -22.36
C ALA A 92 2.87 4.19 -22.54
N ASP A 93 1.93 4.69 -21.74
CA ASP A 93 1.79 6.14 -21.53
C ASP A 93 2.93 6.64 -20.62
N ALA A 94 3.18 7.95 -20.62
CA ALA A 94 4.23 8.53 -19.80
C ALA A 94 4.06 8.21 -18.30
N GLY A 95 5.12 7.71 -17.67
CA GLY A 95 5.14 7.33 -16.25
C GLY A 95 4.71 5.91 -15.96
N THR A 96 4.42 5.11 -16.98
CA THR A 96 3.96 3.72 -16.83
C THR A 96 5.13 2.77 -16.56
N GLU A 97 4.85 1.70 -15.83
CA GLU A 97 5.82 0.65 -15.49
C GLU A 97 5.30 -0.71 -15.91
N PHE A 98 6.16 -1.53 -16.54
CA PHE A 98 5.83 -2.90 -16.93
C PHE A 98 6.72 -3.92 -16.21
N ILE A 99 6.15 -5.10 -15.96
CA ILE A 99 6.89 -6.32 -15.62
C ILE A 99 6.42 -7.44 -16.55
N VAL A 100 7.31 -7.98 -17.37
CA VAL A 100 7.01 -9.15 -18.21
C VAL A 100 7.00 -10.39 -17.31
N ARG A 101 5.83 -10.99 -17.09
CA ARG A 101 5.66 -12.18 -16.23
C ARG A 101 5.75 -13.49 -17.00
N SER A 102 5.34 -13.51 -18.27
CA SER A 102 5.40 -14.69 -19.12
C SER A 102 5.55 -14.35 -20.61
N GLY A 103 6.04 -15.32 -21.38
CA GLY A 103 6.35 -15.23 -22.81
C GLY A 103 7.65 -14.49 -23.13
N ASN A 104 7.99 -14.34 -24.41
CA ASN A 104 9.25 -13.72 -24.84
C ASN A 104 8.97 -12.34 -25.45
N ALA A 105 9.36 -11.29 -24.75
CA ALA A 105 9.10 -9.91 -25.13
C ALA A 105 10.37 -9.25 -25.68
N VAL A 106 10.19 -8.28 -26.58
CA VAL A 106 11.24 -7.37 -27.02
C VAL A 106 10.79 -5.93 -26.82
N ILE A 107 11.76 -5.04 -26.57
CA ILE A 107 11.52 -3.60 -26.47
C ILE A 107 11.06 -3.06 -27.82
N TYR A 108 10.06 -2.20 -27.79
CA TYR A 108 9.63 -1.39 -28.91
C TYR A 108 9.80 0.08 -28.56
N THR A 109 10.45 0.85 -29.41
CA THR A 109 10.52 2.31 -29.28
C THR A 109 10.44 2.98 -30.65
N GLU A 110 9.72 4.10 -30.70
CA GLU A 110 9.59 4.97 -31.87
C GLU A 110 10.68 6.06 -31.88
N VAL A 111 11.45 6.18 -30.79
CA VAL A 111 12.51 7.16 -30.59
C VAL A 111 13.87 6.48 -30.38
N SER A 112 14.96 7.25 -30.49
CA SER A 112 16.33 6.71 -30.40
C SER A 112 16.77 6.23 -29.02
N SER A 113 16.09 6.67 -27.95
CA SER A 113 16.38 6.25 -26.56
C SER A 113 15.73 4.91 -26.20
N GLY A 114 16.35 4.15 -25.29
CA GLY A 114 15.83 2.88 -24.82
C GLY A 114 14.80 2.96 -23.70
N VAL A 115 14.51 1.81 -23.09
CA VAL A 115 13.66 1.65 -21.91
C VAL A 115 14.56 1.35 -20.71
N ALA A 116 14.32 2.05 -19.60
CA ALA A 116 15.12 1.85 -18.40
C ALA A 116 14.69 0.57 -17.67
N ASP A 117 15.62 -0.37 -17.54
CA ASP A 117 15.51 -1.50 -16.63
C ASP A 117 16.04 -1.09 -15.25
N LEU A 118 15.11 -0.87 -14.31
CA LEU A 118 15.45 -0.43 -12.95
C LEU A 118 15.94 -1.57 -12.05
N THR A 119 15.81 -2.82 -12.50
CA THR A 119 16.31 -4.00 -11.77
C THR A 119 17.79 -4.22 -12.07
N ASP A 120 18.17 -4.19 -13.35
CA ASP A 120 19.55 -4.41 -13.80
C ASP A 120 20.35 -3.11 -14.03
N GLY A 121 19.70 -1.95 -14.01
CA GLY A 121 20.34 -0.65 -14.24
C GLY A 121 20.80 -0.41 -15.68
N LYS A 122 20.06 -0.93 -16.68
CA LYS A 122 20.43 -0.88 -18.10
C LYS A 122 19.42 -0.08 -18.92
N ASP A 123 19.90 0.55 -20.00
CA ASP A 123 19.04 1.10 -21.04
C ASP A 123 18.85 0.06 -22.16
N LEU A 124 17.62 -0.43 -22.32
CA LEU A 124 17.28 -1.47 -23.29
C LEU A 124 16.81 -0.84 -24.60
N LEU A 125 17.57 -1.05 -25.66
CA LEU A 125 17.30 -0.45 -26.98
C LEU A 125 16.23 -1.22 -27.76
N ASN A 126 15.74 -0.61 -28.84
CA ASN A 126 14.72 -1.21 -29.72
C ASN A 126 15.13 -2.63 -30.17
N GLY A 127 14.20 -3.57 -30.10
CA GLY A 127 14.41 -4.97 -30.49
C GLY A 127 15.21 -5.81 -29.49
N GLN A 128 15.81 -5.22 -28.45
CA GLN A 128 16.44 -6.01 -27.38
C GLN A 128 15.40 -6.80 -26.60
N ALA A 129 15.81 -7.94 -26.03
CA ALA A 129 14.93 -8.73 -25.19
C ALA A 129 14.53 -7.96 -23.94
N ALA A 130 13.23 -7.90 -23.66
CA ALA A 130 12.73 -7.38 -22.40
C ALA A 130 12.84 -8.50 -21.34
N PRO A 131 13.64 -8.31 -20.28
CA PRO A 131 13.85 -9.35 -19.27
C PRO A 131 12.56 -9.63 -18.49
N LYS A 132 12.38 -10.89 -18.12
CA LYS A 132 11.24 -11.31 -17.29
C LYS A 132 11.47 -10.87 -15.85
N ASN A 133 10.39 -10.48 -15.18
CA ASN A 133 10.37 -10.13 -13.76
C ASN A 133 11.22 -8.90 -13.38
N HIS A 134 11.66 -8.11 -14.36
CA HIS A 134 12.33 -6.84 -14.11
C HIS A 134 11.33 -5.69 -14.18
N LEU A 135 11.59 -4.64 -13.40
CA LEU A 135 10.81 -3.41 -13.44
C LEU A 135 11.31 -2.52 -14.58
N LEU A 136 10.50 -2.42 -15.64
CA LEU A 136 10.78 -1.57 -16.80
C LEU A 136 10.03 -0.25 -16.67
N SER A 137 10.74 0.87 -16.72
CA SER A 137 10.18 2.21 -16.58
C SER A 137 10.07 2.93 -17.92
N PHE A 138 8.89 3.49 -18.18
CA PHE A 138 8.55 4.21 -19.40
C PHE A 138 8.25 5.68 -19.06
N PRO A 139 9.28 6.53 -18.86
CA PRO A 139 9.08 7.90 -18.38
C PRO A 139 8.43 8.83 -19.42
N ARG A 140 8.36 8.42 -20.68
CA ARG A 140 7.75 9.15 -21.80
C ARG A 140 7.05 8.18 -22.74
N GLU A 141 6.13 8.71 -23.52
CA GLU A 141 5.39 8.00 -24.56
C GLU A 141 6.28 7.50 -25.72
N GLY A 142 5.70 6.71 -26.62
CA GLY A 142 6.37 6.17 -27.81
C GLY A 142 7.26 4.95 -27.53
N ARG A 143 7.17 4.38 -26.33
CA ARG A 143 7.92 3.19 -25.90
C ARG A 143 6.98 2.11 -25.41
N GLY A 144 7.41 0.86 -25.51
CA GLY A 144 6.58 -0.27 -25.15
C GLY A 144 7.29 -1.59 -25.31
N ILE A 145 6.50 -2.66 -25.37
CA ILE A 145 6.98 -4.01 -25.63
C ILE A 145 6.07 -4.72 -26.61
N GLN A 146 6.63 -5.68 -27.33
CA GLN A 146 5.89 -6.57 -28.20
C GLN A 146 6.37 -8.00 -28.02
N VAL A 147 5.55 -8.94 -28.49
CA VAL A 147 5.93 -10.35 -28.56
C VAL A 147 7.10 -10.49 -29.55
N LYS A 148 8.15 -11.22 -29.15
CA LYS A 148 9.28 -11.53 -30.02
C LYS A 148 8.76 -12.24 -31.28
N GLU A 149 9.27 -11.83 -32.45
CA GLU A 149 8.88 -12.43 -33.72
C GLU A 149 9.08 -13.96 -33.71
N GLY A 150 8.17 -14.68 -34.36
CA GLY A 150 8.15 -16.15 -34.41
C GLY A 150 7.55 -16.84 -33.19
N GLN A 151 7.09 -16.10 -32.17
CA GLN A 151 6.37 -16.67 -31.04
C GLN A 151 4.86 -16.74 -31.31
N THR A 152 4.23 -17.85 -30.89
CA THR A 152 2.78 -18.08 -31.02
C THR A 152 2.02 -17.88 -29.70
N SER A 153 2.74 -17.85 -28.58
CA SER A 153 2.16 -17.69 -27.25
C SER A 153 1.99 -16.21 -26.88
N ASN A 154 0.98 -15.91 -26.07
CA ASN A 154 0.75 -14.56 -25.55
C ASN A 154 1.84 -14.16 -24.54
N LEU A 155 2.13 -12.86 -24.47
CA LEU A 155 2.81 -12.28 -23.31
C LEU A 155 1.81 -12.04 -22.19
N ILE A 156 2.26 -12.22 -20.96
CA ILE A 156 1.56 -11.73 -19.77
C ILE A 156 2.42 -10.63 -19.15
N VAL A 157 1.86 -9.44 -19.04
CA VAL A 157 2.54 -8.23 -18.58
C VAL A 157 1.77 -7.66 -17.41
N MET A 158 2.44 -7.46 -16.27
CA MET A 158 1.91 -6.62 -15.21
C MET A 158 2.18 -5.16 -15.57
N VAL A 159 1.15 -4.33 -15.52
CA VAL A 159 1.20 -2.93 -15.92
C VAL A 159 0.71 -2.06 -14.77
N ARG A 160 1.50 -1.05 -14.40
CA ARG A 160 1.07 0.05 -13.54
C ARG A 160 1.08 1.33 -14.38
N GLY A 161 -0.05 2.01 -14.49
CA GLY A 161 -0.21 3.20 -15.32
C GLY A 161 -0.99 2.96 -16.61
N GLY A 162 -1.02 3.98 -17.48
CA GLY A 162 -1.78 3.99 -18.72
C GLY A 162 -1.09 3.24 -19.85
N TYR A 163 -1.86 2.60 -20.73
CA TYR A 163 -1.30 1.92 -21.89
C TYR A 163 -2.31 1.83 -23.03
N THR A 164 -1.77 1.65 -24.24
CA THR A 164 -2.55 1.37 -25.45
C THR A 164 -2.02 0.11 -26.13
N ILE A 165 -2.92 -0.68 -26.72
CA ILE A 165 -2.57 -1.84 -27.55
C ILE A 165 -2.87 -1.52 -29.01
N LYS A 166 -1.88 -1.67 -29.89
CA LYS A 166 -2.04 -1.55 -31.35
C LYS A 166 -1.68 -2.85 -32.07
#